data_AF-A0A971SB78-F1
#
_entry.id   AF-A0A971SB78-F1
#
_cell.length_a   1.000
_cell.length_b   1.000
_cell.length_c   1.000
_cell.angle_alpha   90.00
_cell.angle_beta   90.00
_cell.angle_gamma   90.00
#
_symmetry.space_group_name_H-M   'P 1'
#
loop_
_entity.id
_entity.type
_entity.pdbx_description
1 polymer ?
#
loop_
_entity_poly.entity_id
_entity_poly.type
_entity_poly.pdbx_seq_one_letter_code
_entity_poly.pdbx_strand_id
1 'polypeptide(L)'
;MGLVASAIFLWDFTRKTGNIIPIPELMVLLAALQWIVGPYIDYHNGTDHFKYRMYVPEEQFMAFAVPTVIAFKAGLAFFPRKIYLSSIKESIIRLLASHPTLPYLLVGIGLATPLFSQFFPPGLRFMFFLLGQVKYIGALYFILSGHSHRWLIFTGLMVLSALGSIASGMFHDLLLWLVLTISFVFHEFKSGFWSKIVLMIIGGFFAITIQSVKQQYRNLSPGVPGNIAKAGLFIQLASN
;
A
#
# COMPACT_ATOMS: atom_id res chain seq x y z
N MET A 1 -11.86 24.52 1.19
CA MET A 1 -12.29 23.66 0.06
C MET A 1 -11.45 22.38 -0.05
N GLY A 2 -10.11 22.44 -0.09
CA GLY A 2 -9.24 21.26 -0.25
C GLY A 2 -9.45 20.16 0.80
N LEU A 3 -9.46 20.50 2.10
CA LEU A 3 -9.68 19.51 3.18
C LEU A 3 -11.04 18.82 3.09
N VAL A 4 -12.08 19.56 2.70
CA VAL A 4 -13.43 19.01 2.49
C VAL A 4 -13.41 18.02 1.33
N ALA A 5 -12.73 18.32 0.23
CA ALA A 5 -12.56 17.39 -0.89
C ALA A 5 -11.82 16.12 -0.46
N SER A 6 -10.73 16.25 0.32
CA SER A 6 -9.99 15.12 0.88
C SER A 6 -10.87 14.22 1.76
N ALA A 7 -11.72 14.81 2.62
CA ALA A 7 -12.67 14.06 3.45
C ALA A 7 -13.72 13.31 2.61
N ILE A 8 -14.23 13.92 1.54
CA ILE A 8 -15.16 13.28 0.59
C ILE A 8 -14.48 12.10 -0.11
N PHE A 9 -13.20 12.23 -0.48
CA PHE A 9 -12.46 11.15 -1.16
C PHE A 9 -12.16 9.99 -0.23
N LEU A 10 -11.84 10.28 1.04
CA LEU A 10 -11.70 9.27 2.08
C LEU A 10 -13.02 8.50 2.26
N TRP A 11 -14.13 9.22 2.39
CA TRP A 11 -15.46 8.61 2.50
C TRP A 11 -15.80 7.69 1.31
N ASP A 12 -15.57 8.17 0.09
CA ASP A 12 -15.84 7.40 -1.13
C ASP A 12 -14.98 6.12 -1.19
N PHE A 13 -13.69 6.24 -0.87
CA PHE A 13 -12.78 5.10 -0.75
C PHE A 13 -13.29 4.08 0.26
N THR A 14 -13.54 4.49 1.52
CA THR A 14 -13.98 3.58 2.59
C THR A 14 -15.29 2.84 2.25
N ARG A 15 -16.24 3.51 1.59
CA ARG A 15 -17.50 2.90 1.17
C ARG A 15 -17.31 1.81 0.11
N LYS A 16 -16.41 2.04 -0.84
CA LYS A 16 -16.17 1.14 -1.99
C LYS A 16 -15.24 -0.02 -1.66
N THR A 17 -14.27 0.19 -0.78
CA THR A 17 -13.34 -0.84 -0.30
C THR A 17 -14.11 -2.03 0.29
N GLY A 18 -13.84 -3.24 -0.19
CA GLY A 18 -14.55 -4.47 0.21
C GLY A 18 -15.75 -4.84 -0.65
N ASN A 19 -16.20 -3.96 -1.55
CA ASN A 19 -17.24 -4.26 -2.55
C ASN A 19 -16.65 -4.36 -3.95
N ILE A 20 -15.79 -3.41 -4.30
CA ILE A 20 -15.05 -3.36 -5.57
C ILE A 20 -13.55 -3.30 -5.30
N ILE A 21 -12.72 -3.52 -6.31
CA ILE A 21 -11.29 -3.17 -6.27
C ILE A 21 -11.17 -1.63 -6.35
N PRO A 22 -10.77 -0.93 -5.28
CA PRO A 22 -10.85 0.53 -5.21
C PRO A 22 -9.55 1.21 -5.67
N ILE A 23 -8.98 0.77 -6.81
CA ILE A 23 -7.71 1.33 -7.32
C ILE A 23 -7.87 2.83 -7.67
N PRO A 24 -8.89 3.25 -8.45
CA PRO A 24 -9.06 4.67 -8.80
C PRO A 24 -9.29 5.54 -7.55
N GLU A 25 -10.10 5.06 -6.61
CA GLU A 25 -10.37 5.76 -5.36
C GLU A 25 -9.13 5.89 -4.48
N LEU A 26 -8.32 4.83 -4.42
CA LEU A 26 -7.03 4.87 -3.72
C LEU A 26 -6.10 5.89 -4.34
N MET A 27 -6.00 5.95 -5.68
CA MET A 27 -5.15 6.93 -6.37
C MET A 27 -5.56 8.36 -6.04
N VAL A 28 -6.87 8.67 -6.09
CA VAL A 28 -7.39 10.00 -5.74
C VAL A 28 -7.15 10.32 -4.27
N LEU A 29 -7.37 9.35 -3.37
CA LEU A 29 -7.13 9.54 -1.94
C LEU A 29 -5.64 9.80 -1.67
N LEU A 30 -4.73 9.04 -2.28
CA LEU A 30 -3.29 9.25 -2.14
C LEU A 30 -2.88 10.62 -2.68
N ALA A 31 -3.39 11.03 -3.84
CA ALA A 31 -3.14 12.36 -4.39
C ALA A 31 -3.62 13.47 -3.45
N ALA A 32 -4.82 13.34 -2.86
CA ALA A 32 -5.33 14.32 -1.91
C ALA A 32 -4.53 14.34 -0.60
N LEU A 33 -4.12 13.17 -0.09
CA LEU A 33 -3.27 13.10 1.11
C LEU A 33 -1.89 13.72 0.85
N GLN A 34 -1.30 13.48 -0.32
CA GLN A 34 0.05 13.95 -0.65
C GLN A 34 0.12 15.39 -1.14
N TRP A 35 -0.89 15.88 -1.87
CA TRP A 35 -0.85 17.19 -2.52
C TRP A 35 -1.77 18.22 -1.88
N ILE A 36 -2.67 17.82 -0.97
CA ILE A 36 -3.54 18.75 -0.24
C ILE A 36 -3.22 18.66 1.25
N VAL A 37 -3.41 17.48 1.86
CA VAL A 37 -3.29 17.33 3.33
C VAL A 37 -1.85 17.52 3.80
N GLY A 38 -0.88 16.88 3.14
CA GLY A 38 0.54 17.02 3.47
C GLY A 38 1.03 18.48 3.41
N PRO A 39 0.90 19.16 2.26
CA PRO A 39 1.22 20.59 2.11
C PRO A 39 0.49 21.49 3.11
N TYR A 40 -0.80 21.26 3.36
CA TYR A 40 -1.56 22.03 4.34
C TYR A 40 -0.94 21.91 5.74
N ILE A 41 -0.59 20.69 6.17
CA ILE A 41 0.10 20.47 7.44
C ILE A 41 1.45 21.19 7.47
N ASP A 42 2.21 21.13 6.37
CA ASP A 42 3.54 21.73 6.28
C ASP A 42 3.51 23.26 6.33
N TYR A 43 2.58 23.92 5.63
CA TYR A 43 2.39 25.37 5.71
C TYR A 43 2.05 25.87 7.13
N HIS A 44 1.43 25.03 7.95
CA HIS A 44 0.98 25.36 9.31
C HIS A 44 1.90 24.83 10.40
N ASN A 45 2.81 23.91 10.07
CA ASN A 45 3.89 23.50 10.95
C ASN A 45 4.96 24.58 10.86
N GLY A 46 5.05 25.44 11.87
CA GLY A 46 6.02 26.56 11.96
C GLY A 46 7.51 26.15 12.00
N THR A 47 7.86 24.97 11.49
CA THR A 47 9.21 24.46 11.34
C THR A 47 9.81 24.97 10.03
N ASP A 48 10.55 26.08 10.11
CA ASP A 48 11.25 26.66 8.97
C ASP A 48 12.56 25.88 8.69
N HIS A 49 12.42 24.70 8.10
CA HIS A 49 13.55 23.85 7.73
C HIS A 49 13.95 24.16 6.28
N PHE A 50 15.20 24.57 6.05
CA PHE A 50 15.72 24.96 4.72
C PHE A 50 15.40 23.97 3.57
N LYS A 51 15.34 22.68 3.87
CA LYS A 51 15.07 21.61 2.90
C LYS A 51 13.59 21.29 2.68
N TYR A 52 12.75 21.55 3.69
CA TYR A 52 11.35 21.12 3.69
C TYR A 52 10.38 22.29 3.58
N ARG A 53 10.87 23.53 3.54
CA ARG A 53 10.01 24.70 3.36
C ARG A 53 9.31 24.70 2.00
N MET A 54 8.05 25.11 2.02
CA MET A 54 7.29 25.39 0.81
C MET A 54 7.75 26.72 0.19
N TYR A 55 8.23 26.66 -1.07
CA TYR A 55 8.81 27.82 -1.76
C TYR A 55 7.77 28.79 -2.35
N VAL A 56 6.50 28.40 -2.35
CA VAL A 56 5.38 29.14 -2.95
C VAL A 56 4.37 29.45 -1.85
N PRO A 57 3.69 30.61 -1.84
CA PRO A 57 2.63 30.90 -0.89
C PRO A 57 1.51 29.85 -0.91
N GLU A 58 0.93 29.56 0.25
CA GLU A 58 -0.14 28.56 0.38
C GLU A 58 -1.29 28.80 -0.61
N GLU A 59 -1.74 30.04 -0.74
CA GLU A 59 -2.83 30.40 -1.64
C GLU A 59 -2.53 30.01 -3.09
N GLN A 60 -1.33 30.32 -3.58
CA GLN A 60 -0.92 30.00 -4.95
C GLN A 60 -0.80 28.50 -5.17
N PHE A 61 -0.23 27.78 -4.20
CA PHE A 61 -0.10 26.32 -4.28
C PHE A 61 -1.47 25.63 -4.25
N MET A 62 -2.33 25.99 -3.30
CA MET A 62 -3.64 25.37 -3.11
C MET A 62 -4.61 25.71 -4.25
N ALA A 63 -4.52 26.92 -4.83
CA ALA A 63 -5.29 27.31 -6.01
C ALA A 63 -4.98 26.44 -7.23
N PHE A 64 -3.78 25.84 -7.30
CA PHE A 64 -3.41 24.91 -8.37
C PHE A 64 -3.65 23.44 -7.99
N ALA A 65 -3.23 23.02 -6.80
CA ALA A 65 -3.25 21.62 -6.37
C ALA A 65 -4.69 21.09 -6.19
N VAL A 66 -5.57 21.86 -5.55
CA VAL A 66 -6.94 21.41 -5.24
C VAL A 66 -7.76 21.17 -6.52
N PRO A 67 -7.82 22.12 -7.49
CA PRO A 67 -8.52 21.87 -8.76
C PRO A 67 -7.92 20.72 -9.55
N THR A 68 -6.59 20.53 -9.51
CA THR A 68 -5.91 19.42 -10.19
C THR A 68 -6.38 18.07 -9.66
N VAL A 69 -6.44 17.88 -8.34
CA VAL A 69 -6.91 16.62 -7.75
C VAL A 69 -8.41 16.39 -8.05
N ILE A 70 -9.22 17.46 -8.04
CA ILE A 70 -10.65 17.36 -8.39
C ILE A 70 -10.83 16.99 -9.87
N ALA A 71 -10.08 17.61 -10.78
CA ALA A 71 -10.08 17.30 -12.20
C ALA A 71 -9.60 15.87 -12.46
N PHE A 72 -8.58 15.40 -11.73
CA PHE A 72 -8.12 14.02 -11.79
C PHE A 72 -9.24 13.03 -11.40
N LYS A 73 -9.95 13.29 -10.29
CA LYS A 73 -11.13 12.49 -9.91
C LYS A 73 -12.22 12.54 -10.98
N ALA A 74 -12.50 13.71 -11.54
CA ALA A 74 -13.49 13.87 -12.60
C ALA A 74 -13.11 13.05 -13.85
N GLY A 75 -11.84 13.11 -14.27
CA GLY A 75 -11.30 12.31 -15.37
C GLY A 75 -11.50 10.81 -15.17
N LEU A 76 -11.25 10.31 -13.97
CA LEU A 76 -11.51 8.89 -13.63
C LEU A 76 -13.00 8.55 -13.63
N ALA A 77 -13.87 9.51 -13.27
CA ALA A 77 -15.32 9.32 -13.29
C ALA A 77 -15.89 9.23 -14.72
N PHE A 78 -15.23 9.80 -15.73
CA PHE A 78 -15.62 9.64 -17.14
C PHE A 78 -15.44 8.21 -17.66
N PHE A 79 -14.52 7.44 -17.08
CA PHE A 79 -14.25 6.05 -17.47
C PHE A 79 -14.48 5.09 -16.29
N PRO A 80 -15.73 4.95 -15.81
CA PRO A 80 -16.01 4.20 -14.60
C PRO A 80 -15.83 2.70 -14.84
N ARG A 81 -14.67 2.15 -14.45
CA ARG A 81 -14.42 0.71 -14.46
C ARG A 81 -14.62 0.13 -13.07
N LYS A 82 -15.81 -0.41 -12.82
CA LYS A 82 -16.12 -1.10 -11.55
C LYS A 82 -15.85 -2.59 -11.70
N ILE A 83 -14.91 -3.09 -10.90
CA ILE A 83 -14.61 -4.52 -10.83
C ILE A 83 -15.08 -5.02 -9.46
N TYR A 84 -16.16 -5.79 -9.45
CA TYR A 84 -16.78 -6.32 -8.24
C TYR A 84 -15.98 -7.51 -7.69
N LEU A 85 -15.71 -7.48 -6.39
CA LEU A 85 -14.94 -8.52 -5.71
C LEU A 85 -15.68 -9.87 -5.70
N SER A 86 -17.01 -9.86 -5.66
CA SER A 86 -17.83 -11.07 -5.76
C SER A 86 -17.63 -11.80 -7.09
N SER A 87 -17.69 -11.06 -8.20
CA SER A 87 -17.46 -11.62 -9.55
C SER A 87 -16.04 -12.19 -9.68
N ILE A 88 -15.03 -11.48 -9.16
CA ILE A 88 -13.65 -11.99 -9.15
C ILE A 88 -13.54 -13.28 -8.33
N LYS A 89 -14.16 -13.32 -7.15
CA LYS A 89 -14.14 -14.51 -6.28
C LYS A 89 -14.71 -15.72 -7.01
N GLU A 90 -15.86 -15.57 -7.67
CA GLU A 90 -16.46 -16.64 -8.47
C GLU A 90 -15.55 -17.10 -9.62
N SER A 91 -14.96 -16.17 -10.37
CA SER A 91 -14.00 -16.49 -11.44
C SER A 91 -12.78 -17.24 -10.91
N ILE A 92 -12.25 -16.84 -9.75
CA ILE A 92 -11.11 -17.50 -9.11
C ILE A 92 -11.48 -18.90 -8.65
N ILE A 93 -12.64 -19.10 -8.02
CA ILE A 93 -13.09 -20.44 -7.59
C ILE A 93 -13.19 -21.37 -8.80
N ARG A 94 -13.76 -20.92 -9.92
CA ARG A 94 -13.83 -21.72 -11.16
C ARG A 94 -12.45 -22.03 -11.74
N LEU A 95 -11.54 -21.06 -11.73
CA LEU A 95 -10.17 -21.26 -12.20
C LEU A 95 -9.41 -22.26 -11.31
N LEU A 96 -9.57 -22.18 -10.00
CA LEU A 96 -8.89 -23.06 -9.05
C LEU A 96 -9.48 -24.48 -9.02
N ALA A 97 -10.74 -24.65 -9.41
CA ALA A 97 -11.31 -25.98 -9.63
C ALA A 97 -10.59 -26.74 -10.76
N SER A 98 -10.11 -26.03 -11.78
CA SER A 98 -9.31 -26.63 -12.87
C SER A 98 -7.80 -26.63 -12.60
N HIS A 99 -7.30 -25.65 -11.83
CA HIS A 99 -5.87 -25.47 -11.57
C HIS A 99 -5.60 -25.22 -10.07
N PRO A 100 -5.74 -26.25 -9.21
CA PRO A 100 -5.60 -26.07 -7.75
C PRO A 100 -4.17 -25.73 -7.30
N THR A 101 -3.15 -26.05 -8.11
CA THR A 101 -1.74 -25.78 -7.83
C THR A 101 -1.31 -24.34 -8.16
N LEU A 102 -2.15 -23.58 -8.89
CA LEU A 102 -1.81 -22.23 -9.36
C LEU A 102 -1.41 -21.25 -8.23
N PRO A 103 -2.13 -21.16 -7.09
CA PRO A 103 -1.76 -20.25 -6.00
C PRO A 103 -0.38 -20.58 -5.42
N TYR A 104 -0.07 -21.88 -5.27
CA TYR A 104 1.22 -22.36 -4.78
C TYR A 104 2.34 -21.99 -5.75
N LEU A 105 2.12 -22.14 -7.05
CA LEU A 105 3.08 -21.76 -8.08
C LEU A 105 3.35 -20.24 -8.06
N LEU A 106 2.31 -19.41 -7.99
CA LEU A 106 2.46 -17.95 -7.96
C LEU A 106 3.21 -17.47 -6.71
N VAL A 107 2.90 -18.04 -5.55
CA VAL A 107 3.62 -17.75 -4.30
C VAL A 107 5.07 -18.24 -4.38
N GLY A 108 5.30 -19.47 -4.83
CA GLY A 108 6.63 -20.06 -4.96
C GLY A 108 7.53 -19.26 -5.89
N ILE A 109 7.04 -18.91 -7.08
CA ILE A 109 7.76 -18.05 -8.03
C ILE A 109 8.06 -16.71 -7.38
N GLY A 110 7.06 -16.03 -6.82
CA GLY A 110 7.27 -14.69 -6.26
C GLY A 110 8.22 -14.66 -5.04
N LEU A 111 8.34 -15.75 -4.29
CA LEU A 111 9.33 -15.89 -3.20
C LEU A 111 10.72 -16.25 -3.71
N ALA A 112 10.83 -17.07 -4.75
CA ALA A 112 12.11 -17.50 -5.31
C ALA A 112 12.77 -16.39 -6.14
N THR A 113 11.98 -15.56 -6.82
CA THR A 113 12.46 -14.56 -7.78
C THR A 113 13.49 -13.57 -7.20
N PRO A 114 13.33 -13.01 -5.99
CA PRO A 114 14.36 -12.16 -5.39
C PRO A 114 15.70 -12.88 -5.16
N LEU A 115 15.68 -14.18 -4.85
CA LEU A 115 16.90 -14.98 -4.64
C LEU A 115 17.68 -15.17 -5.94
N PHE A 116 17.00 -15.23 -7.08
CA PHE A 116 17.65 -15.30 -8.39
C PHE A 116 18.11 -13.94 -8.89
N SER A 117 17.43 -12.85 -8.49
CA SER A 117 17.72 -11.50 -8.97
C SER A 117 19.17 -11.03 -8.69
N GLN A 118 19.81 -11.55 -7.64
CA GLN A 118 21.20 -11.21 -7.30
C GLN A 118 22.22 -11.62 -8.37
N PHE A 119 21.93 -12.66 -9.15
CA PHE A 119 22.81 -13.17 -10.21
C PHE A 119 22.70 -12.37 -11.52
N PHE A 120 21.72 -11.47 -11.64
CA PHE A 120 21.47 -10.72 -12.87
C PHE A 120 21.98 -9.27 -12.80
N PRO A 121 22.28 -8.66 -13.97
CA PRO A 121 22.63 -7.25 -14.09
C PRO A 121 21.52 -6.32 -13.58
N PRO A 122 21.86 -5.09 -13.14
CA PRO A 122 20.90 -4.14 -12.55
C PRO A 122 19.64 -3.87 -13.39
N GLY A 123 19.75 -3.81 -14.71
CA GLY A 123 18.61 -3.58 -15.60
C GLY A 123 17.57 -4.71 -15.55
N LEU A 124 18.01 -5.97 -15.43
CA LEU A 124 17.11 -7.12 -15.31
C LEU A 124 16.57 -7.30 -13.89
N ARG A 125 17.26 -6.81 -12.86
CA ARG A 125 16.79 -6.89 -11.46
C ARG A 125 15.41 -6.28 -11.27
N PHE A 126 15.08 -5.21 -12.01
CA PHE A 126 13.75 -4.62 -11.96
C PHE A 126 12.66 -5.56 -12.49
N MET A 127 12.93 -6.32 -13.57
CA MET A 127 11.99 -7.33 -14.08
C MET A 127 11.76 -8.44 -13.05
N PHE A 128 12.82 -8.94 -12.43
CA PHE A 128 12.73 -9.91 -11.33
C PHE A 128 12.02 -9.33 -10.11
N PHE A 129 12.20 -8.05 -9.81
CA PHE A 129 11.43 -7.38 -8.76
C PHE A 129 9.92 -7.42 -9.07
N LEU A 130 9.51 -7.06 -10.29
CA LEU A 130 8.10 -7.11 -10.71
C LEU A 130 7.53 -8.54 -10.66
N LEU A 131 8.27 -9.52 -11.15
CA LEU A 131 7.90 -10.94 -11.05
C LEU A 131 7.76 -11.39 -9.58
N GLY A 132 8.61 -10.88 -8.70
CA GLY A 132 8.53 -11.10 -7.25
C GLY A 132 7.24 -10.59 -6.60
N GLN A 133 6.52 -9.68 -7.24
CA GLN A 133 5.24 -9.15 -6.74
C GLN A 133 4.06 -10.11 -7.02
N VAL A 134 4.22 -11.09 -7.90
CA VAL A 134 3.19 -12.08 -8.22
C VAL A 134 2.78 -12.92 -7.00
N LYS A 135 3.65 -13.03 -5.98
CA LYS A 135 3.31 -13.67 -4.69
C LYS A 135 2.06 -13.08 -4.04
N TYR A 136 1.81 -11.78 -4.19
CA TYR A 136 0.63 -11.14 -3.62
C TYR A 136 -0.65 -11.57 -4.34
N ILE A 137 -0.59 -11.79 -5.66
CA ILE A 137 -1.71 -12.35 -6.42
C ILE A 137 -2.01 -13.79 -5.97
N GLY A 138 -0.97 -14.60 -5.78
CA GLY A 138 -1.11 -15.94 -5.20
C GLY A 138 -1.72 -15.93 -3.81
N ALA A 139 -1.32 -14.97 -2.96
CA ALA A 139 -1.89 -14.77 -1.62
C ALA A 139 -3.39 -14.40 -1.67
N LEU A 140 -3.79 -13.54 -2.62
CA LEU A 140 -5.20 -13.21 -2.86
C LEU A 140 -6.00 -14.43 -3.30
N TYR A 141 -5.43 -15.28 -4.15
CA TYR A 141 -6.09 -16.52 -4.56
C TYR A 141 -6.32 -17.45 -3.37
N PHE A 142 -5.37 -17.56 -2.43
CA PHE A 142 -5.56 -18.34 -1.20
C PHE A 142 -6.67 -17.79 -0.31
N ILE A 143 -6.74 -16.47 -0.11
CA ILE A 143 -7.80 -15.86 0.71
C ILE A 143 -9.17 -16.22 0.13
N LEU A 144 -9.33 -16.10 -1.19
CA LEU A 144 -10.61 -16.27 -1.88
C LEU A 144 -11.01 -17.74 -2.10
N SER A 145 -10.06 -18.68 -2.11
CA SER A 145 -10.31 -20.10 -2.38
C SER A 145 -10.88 -20.89 -1.19
N GLY A 146 -10.89 -20.32 0.02
CA GLY A 146 -11.44 -20.98 1.20
C GLY A 146 -10.57 -22.11 1.79
N HIS A 147 -9.31 -22.23 1.38
CA HIS A 147 -8.39 -23.26 1.89
C HIS A 147 -8.19 -23.17 3.42
N SER A 148 -8.05 -24.30 4.11
CA SER A 148 -7.96 -24.36 5.59
C SER A 148 -6.85 -23.47 6.17
N HIS A 149 -5.68 -23.45 5.53
CA HIS A 149 -4.52 -22.66 5.97
C HIS A 149 -4.38 -21.28 5.30
N ARG A 150 -5.44 -20.77 4.63
CA ARG A 150 -5.37 -19.53 3.85
C ARG A 150 -4.86 -18.32 4.63
N TRP A 151 -5.32 -18.16 5.88
CA TRP A 151 -4.95 -17.04 6.74
C TRP A 151 -3.52 -17.14 7.26
N LEU A 152 -3.03 -18.35 7.51
CA LEU A 152 -1.65 -18.58 7.92
C LEU A 152 -0.68 -18.25 6.77
N ILE A 153 -0.96 -18.76 5.56
CA ILE A 153 -0.15 -18.48 4.37
C ILE A 153 -0.16 -16.97 4.06
N PHE A 154 -1.33 -16.34 4.05
CA PHE A 154 -1.45 -14.90 3.82
C PHE A 154 -0.66 -14.09 4.86
N THR A 155 -0.87 -14.36 6.15
CA THR A 155 -0.20 -13.61 7.22
C THR A 155 1.31 -13.82 7.18
N GLY A 156 1.77 -15.05 6.96
CA GLY A 156 3.19 -15.35 6.78
C GLY A 156 3.82 -14.59 5.61
N LEU A 157 3.13 -14.50 4.46
CA LEU A 157 3.58 -13.74 3.31
C LEU A 157 3.62 -12.23 3.57
N MET A 158 2.62 -11.68 4.26
CA MET A 158 2.57 -10.27 4.61
C MET A 158 3.66 -9.89 5.62
N VAL A 159 3.92 -10.74 6.62
CA VAL A 159 5.02 -10.56 7.58
C VAL A 159 6.38 -10.64 6.87
N LEU A 160 6.59 -11.64 6.02
CA LEU A 160 7.84 -11.76 5.27
C LEU A 160 8.07 -10.54 4.36
N SER A 161 7.02 -10.05 3.71
CA SER A 161 7.08 -8.87 2.87
C SER A 161 7.36 -7.59 3.69
N ALA A 162 6.79 -7.49 4.89
CA ALA A 162 7.06 -6.39 5.81
C ALA A 162 8.53 -6.39 6.27
N LEU A 163 9.07 -7.55 6.65
CA LEU A 163 10.48 -7.70 7.01
C LEU A 163 11.42 -7.34 5.85
N GLY A 164 11.11 -7.76 4.62
CA GLY A 164 11.88 -7.38 3.43
C GLY A 164 11.83 -5.87 3.15
N SER A 165 10.67 -5.24 3.38
CA SER A 165 10.48 -3.80 3.20
C SER A 165 11.24 -2.98 4.25
N ILE A 166 11.28 -3.46 5.50
CA ILE A 166 12.10 -2.89 6.58
C ILE A 166 13.59 -3.01 6.22
N ALA A 167 14.05 -4.21 5.85
CA ALA A 167 15.46 -4.47 5.54
C ALA A 167 15.98 -3.61 4.36
N SER A 168 15.13 -3.34 3.37
CA SER A 168 15.45 -2.49 2.22
C SER A 168 15.18 -0.99 2.44
N GLY A 169 14.43 -0.62 3.49
CA GLY A 169 13.97 0.76 3.71
C GLY A 169 12.99 1.27 2.65
N MET A 170 12.34 0.37 1.92
CA MET A 170 11.37 0.65 0.84
C MET A 170 9.95 0.25 1.25
N PHE A 171 9.27 1.17 1.93
CA PHE A 171 7.94 0.90 2.51
C PHE A 171 6.75 1.12 1.56
N HIS A 172 6.96 1.78 0.42
CA HIS A 172 5.82 2.17 -0.42
C HIS A 172 5.11 0.96 -1.03
N ASP A 173 5.85 -0.06 -1.46
CA ASP A 173 5.28 -1.27 -2.06
C ASP A 173 4.43 -2.01 -1.04
N LEU A 174 4.96 -2.16 0.18
CA LEU A 174 4.24 -2.78 1.30
C LEU A 174 2.91 -2.07 1.57
N LEU A 175 2.91 -0.74 1.63
CA LEU A 175 1.71 0.04 1.89
C LEU A 175 0.68 -0.13 0.76
N LEU A 176 1.10 -0.08 -0.51
CA LEU A 176 0.19 -0.29 -1.64
C LEU A 176 -0.42 -1.70 -1.61
N TRP A 177 0.40 -2.73 -1.41
CA TRP A 177 -0.08 -4.10 -1.32
C TRP A 177 -0.95 -4.36 -0.08
N LEU A 178 -0.66 -3.73 1.06
CA LEU A 178 -1.51 -3.78 2.25
C LEU A 178 -2.90 -3.21 1.95
N VAL A 179 -2.99 -2.02 1.35
CA VAL A 179 -4.28 -1.40 1.05
C VAL A 179 -5.09 -2.24 0.05
N LEU A 180 -4.44 -2.76 -0.98
CA LEU A 180 -5.09 -3.64 -1.96
C LEU A 180 -5.56 -4.94 -1.31
N THR A 181 -4.70 -5.64 -0.56
CA THR A 181 -5.05 -6.91 0.08
C THR A 181 -6.11 -6.76 1.17
N ILE A 182 -6.05 -5.69 1.97
CA ILE A 182 -7.09 -5.36 2.97
C ILE A 182 -8.46 -5.21 2.31
N SER A 183 -8.54 -4.73 1.07
CA SER A 183 -9.82 -4.65 0.33
C SER A 183 -10.46 -6.02 0.16
N PHE A 184 -9.67 -7.07 -0.10
CA PHE A 184 -10.16 -8.44 -0.18
C PHE A 184 -10.48 -9.03 1.19
N VAL A 185 -9.70 -8.69 2.21
CA VAL A 185 -9.96 -9.09 3.61
C VAL A 185 -11.30 -8.54 4.09
N PHE A 186 -11.60 -7.27 3.84
CA PHE A 186 -12.89 -6.67 4.17
C PHE A 186 -14.06 -7.30 3.42
N HIS A 187 -13.84 -7.74 2.18
CA HIS A 187 -14.84 -8.47 1.42
C HIS A 187 -15.16 -9.82 2.08
N GLU A 188 -14.14 -10.59 2.45
CA GLU A 188 -14.29 -11.92 3.03
C GLU A 188 -14.96 -11.87 4.43
N PHE A 189 -14.58 -10.90 5.26
CA PHE A 189 -15.18 -10.71 6.58
C PHE A 189 -16.50 -9.92 6.58
N LYS A 190 -16.99 -9.49 5.40
CA LYS A 190 -18.17 -8.62 5.26
C LYS A 190 -18.11 -7.41 6.22
N SER A 191 -16.93 -6.80 6.32
CA SER A 191 -16.64 -5.80 7.34
C SER A 191 -17.53 -4.56 7.19
N GLY A 192 -18.09 -4.09 8.31
CA GLY A 192 -18.90 -2.89 8.38
C GLY A 192 -18.09 -1.61 8.17
N PHE A 193 -18.76 -0.48 7.93
CA PHE A 193 -18.12 0.81 7.69
C PHE A 193 -17.16 1.22 8.83
N TRP A 194 -17.60 1.10 10.08
CA TRP A 194 -16.80 1.48 11.25
C TRP A 194 -15.54 0.64 11.43
N SER A 195 -15.60 -0.68 11.19
CA SER A 195 -14.40 -1.52 11.22
C SER A 195 -13.37 -1.11 10.18
N LYS A 196 -13.81 -0.60 9.02
CA LYS A 196 -12.90 -0.09 7.98
C LYS A 196 -12.22 1.20 8.43
N ILE A 197 -12.98 2.14 9.00
CA ILE A 197 -12.45 3.40 9.54
C ILE A 197 -11.41 3.11 10.64
N VAL A 198 -11.74 2.26 11.62
CA VAL A 198 -10.83 1.92 12.71
C VAL A 198 -9.53 1.32 12.18
N LEU A 199 -9.61 0.35 11.26
CA LEU A 199 -8.41 -0.25 10.67
C LEU A 199 -7.60 0.76 9.85
N MET A 200 -8.25 1.67 9.12
CA MET A 200 -7.56 2.74 8.38
C MET A 200 -6.85 3.72 9.30
N ILE A 201 -7.45 4.08 10.45
CA ILE A 201 -6.81 4.94 11.47
C ILE A 201 -5.58 4.22 12.05
N ILE A 202 -5.72 2.95 12.44
CA ILE A 202 -4.60 2.15 12.96
C ILE A 202 -3.49 2.05 11.90
N GLY A 203 -3.84 1.72 10.65
CA GLY A 203 -2.89 1.64 9.55
C GLY A 203 -2.22 2.99 9.24
N GLY A 204 -2.97 4.09 9.33
CA GLY A 204 -2.46 5.45 9.17
C GLY A 204 -1.44 5.81 10.26
N PHE A 205 -1.74 5.48 11.51
CA PHE A 205 -0.80 5.63 12.62
C PHE A 205 0.51 4.88 12.35
N PHE A 206 0.45 3.59 12.00
CA PHE A 206 1.64 2.80 11.64
C PHE A 206 2.39 3.40 10.44
N ALA A 207 1.69 3.88 9.42
CA ALA A 207 2.32 4.51 8.27
C ALA A 207 3.08 5.79 8.65
N ILE A 208 2.52 6.62 9.54
CA ILE A 208 3.18 7.83 10.06
C ILE A 208 4.43 7.45 10.86
N THR A 209 4.33 6.48 11.77
CA THR A 209 5.49 5.98 12.56
C THR A 209 6.60 5.46 11.65
N ILE A 210 6.24 4.70 10.61
CA ILE A 210 7.24 4.20 9.66
C ILE A 210 7.93 5.36 8.93
N GLN A 211 7.18 6.40 8.54
CA GLN A 211 7.72 7.52 7.79
C GLN A 211 8.57 8.45 8.67
N SER A 212 8.25 8.64 9.95
CA SER A 212 9.04 9.47 10.87
C SER A 212 10.43 8.88 11.12
N VAL A 213 10.51 7.56 11.30
CA VAL A 213 11.77 6.84 11.56
C VAL A 213 12.63 6.70 10.30
N LYS A 214 12.01 6.75 9.12
CA LYS A 214 12.64 6.42 7.83
C LYS A 214 13.92 7.21 7.56
N GLN A 215 13.95 8.50 7.89
CA GLN A 215 15.13 9.33 7.65
C GLN A 215 16.31 8.92 8.55
N GLN A 216 16.05 8.75 9.85
CA GLN A 216 17.06 8.29 10.81
C GLN A 216 17.57 6.89 10.44
N TYR A 217 16.66 5.98 10.08
CA TYR A 217 17.02 4.65 9.63
C TYR A 217 17.89 4.66 8.37
N ARG A 218 17.59 5.51 7.37
CA ARG A 218 18.42 5.62 6.15
C ARG A 218 19.84 6.11 6.43
N ASN A 219 20.02 6.95 7.44
CA ASN A 219 21.33 7.46 7.83
C ASN A 219 22.16 6.39 8.56
N LEU A 220 21.53 5.57 9.41
CA LEU A 220 22.21 4.60 10.27
C LEU A 220 22.35 3.20 9.63
N SER A 221 21.42 2.81 8.76
CA SER A 221 21.38 1.48 8.13
C SER A 221 22.63 1.08 7.32
N PRO A 222 23.42 1.98 6.70
CA PRO A 222 24.64 1.57 6.00
C PRO A 222 25.71 1.00 6.94
N GLY A 223 25.70 1.37 8.22
CA GLY A 223 26.66 0.90 9.23
C GLY A 223 26.31 -0.43 9.87
N VAL A 224 25.14 -1.02 9.57
CA VAL A 224 24.66 -2.25 10.22
C VAL A 224 24.74 -3.45 9.26
N PRO A 225 25.55 -4.48 9.58
CA PRO A 225 25.63 -5.69 8.78
C PRO A 225 24.44 -6.63 9.07
N GLY A 226 23.78 -7.10 8.01
CA GLY A 226 22.73 -8.13 8.08
C GLY A 226 21.29 -7.61 8.22
N ASN A 227 20.35 -8.34 7.61
CA ASN A 227 18.94 -7.94 7.53
C ASN A 227 18.22 -7.99 8.90
N ILE A 228 18.60 -8.93 9.77
CA ILE A 228 17.99 -9.07 11.10
C ILE A 228 18.40 -7.90 12.01
N ALA A 229 19.68 -7.53 12.00
CA ALA A 229 20.17 -6.39 12.77
C ALA A 229 19.56 -5.06 12.28
N LYS A 230 19.40 -4.91 10.95
CA LYS A 230 18.68 -3.79 10.36
C LYS A 230 17.21 -3.71 10.79
N ALA A 231 16.51 -4.84 10.82
CA ALA A 231 15.14 -4.90 11.33
C ALA A 231 15.07 -4.54 12.82
N GLY A 232 16.02 -5.01 13.64
CA GLY A 232 16.14 -4.65 15.05
C GLY A 232 16.35 -3.16 15.27
N LEU A 233 17.27 -2.54 14.51
CA LEU A 233 17.51 -1.09 14.54
C LEU A 233 16.22 -0.30 14.23
N PHE A 234 15.47 -0.72 13.21
CA PHE A 234 14.23 -0.05 12.85
C PHE A 234 13.19 -0.11 13.99
N ILE A 235 13.02 -1.28 14.63
CA ILE A 235 12.09 -1.46 15.75
C ILE A 235 12.51 -0.58 16.93
N GLN A 236 13.80 -0.55 17.25
CA GLN A 236 14.32 0.28 18.33
C GLN A 236 14.07 1.78 18.10
N LEU A 237 14.23 2.25 16.86
CA LEU A 237 13.94 3.64 16.52
C LEU A 237 12.44 3.95 16.54
N ALA A 238 11.59 2.97 16.20
CA ALA A 238 10.14 3.13 16.21
C ALA A 238 9.50 3.03 17.61
N SER A 239 10.23 2.49 18.60
CA SER A 239 9.78 2.38 20.00
C SER A 239 10.15 3.58 20.87
N ASN A 240 10.99 4.48 20.37
CA ASN A 240 11.39 5.72 21.03
C ASN A 240 10.48 6.88 20.60
#